data_AF-A0A1Y1IIS9-F1
#
_entry.id   AF-A0A1Y1IIS9-F1
#
_cell.length_a   1.000
_cell.length_b   1.000
_cell.length_c   1.000
_cell.angle_alpha   90.00
_cell.angle_beta   90.00
_cell.angle_gamma   90.00
#
_symmetry.space_group_name_H-M   'P 1'
#
loop_
_entity.id
_entity.type
_entity.pdbx_description
1 polymer ?
#
loop_
_entity_poly.entity_id
_entity_poly.type
_entity_poly.pdbx_seq_one_letter_code
_entity_poly.pdbx_strand_id
1 'polypeptide(L)'
;MAYKRGAIVDHLLQQMLTAPGDSDKMRIRQLYSCRLIVFFSENEAVAKYCVKERERARPVAEALLDAQAYLLHMIPGQLRETKPVQDSELLVKREKGKGRYEFLDLALENIKGFANFFRASKHFRQALQQSETFFPDLESLVSRNITKRASAHLQEKAAKHVSRLLHIFSQFEDCQHWTIDSGRLRIHAAAARLLRLDGVTEGFVKGWKKLGGPSSAGSVPLATSWQLRKHLESSEKKLLYFDRRIRNAGDPHTARKLRQEWLDMNEGALATMGWPALERCGGLPSVAQGPEQDGLRFAKAVARAGSSAAPVVCSWEMCTEGSVLDAGRQFSKCANCSLAFYCSKEHQKLHWTSHKKQCKAETSD
;
A
#
# COMPACT_ATOMS: atom_id res chain seq x y z
N MET A 1 23.29 5.07 5.21
CA MET A 1 23.38 3.74 5.87
C MET A 1 22.34 3.59 6.97
N ALA A 2 22.30 4.45 8.00
CA ALA A 2 21.28 4.38 9.08
C ALA A 2 19.83 4.42 8.58
N TYR A 3 19.54 5.26 7.57
CA TYR A 3 18.24 5.32 6.88
C TYR A 3 17.84 3.99 6.21
N LYS A 4 18.79 3.34 5.50
CA LYS A 4 18.57 2.05 4.83
C LYS A 4 18.44 0.88 5.80
N ARG A 5 19.00 1.03 7.01
CA ARG A 5 18.92 0.04 8.09
C ARG A 5 17.78 0.33 9.07
N GLY A 6 16.87 1.25 8.74
CA GLY A 6 15.69 1.60 9.54
C GLY A 6 15.92 1.98 11.00
N ALA A 7 17.15 2.24 11.44
CA ALA A 7 17.44 2.66 12.81
C ALA A 7 16.72 3.96 13.21
N ILE A 8 16.50 4.86 12.25
CA ILE A 8 15.69 6.08 12.46
C ILE A 8 14.23 5.69 12.72
N VAL A 9 13.70 4.71 11.98
CA VAL A 9 12.32 4.26 12.17
C VAL A 9 12.16 3.53 13.49
N ASP A 10 13.10 2.66 13.85
CA ASP A 10 13.11 1.99 15.15
C ASP A 10 13.13 3.02 16.29
N HIS A 11 13.96 4.07 16.18
CA HIS A 11 13.98 5.14 17.17
C HIS A 11 12.63 5.90 17.24
N LEU A 12 12.03 6.21 16.10
CA LEU A 12 10.72 6.88 16.04
C LEU A 12 9.62 5.99 16.63
N LEU A 13 9.60 4.70 16.30
CA LEU A 13 8.66 3.73 16.87
C LEU A 13 8.84 3.60 18.37
N GLN A 14 10.07 3.49 18.85
CA GLN A 14 10.34 3.49 20.29
C GLN A 14 9.85 4.78 20.94
N GLN A 15 10.08 5.95 20.34
CA GLN A 15 9.53 7.21 20.86
C GLN A 15 7.99 7.25 20.89
N MET A 16 7.33 6.57 19.96
CA MET A 16 5.86 6.46 19.96
C MET A 16 5.35 5.52 21.04
N LEU A 17 6.03 4.39 21.25
CA LEU A 17 5.62 3.33 22.18
C LEU A 17 5.98 3.62 23.64
N THR A 18 7.11 4.29 23.87
CA THR A 18 7.66 4.48 25.23
C THR A 18 7.10 5.70 25.95
N ALA A 19 6.32 6.54 25.29
CA ALA A 19 5.91 7.81 25.87
C ALA A 19 4.64 7.63 26.74
N PRO A 20 4.75 7.77 28.09
CA PRO A 20 3.60 7.65 28.96
C PRO A 20 2.84 8.99 29.00
N GLY A 21 1.51 8.94 28.89
CA GLY A 21 0.65 9.97 29.47
C GLY A 21 -0.12 10.88 28.49
N ASP A 22 -1.37 11.12 28.90
CA ASP A 22 -2.51 11.79 28.27
C ASP A 22 -2.35 13.31 28.10
N SER A 23 -1.20 13.79 27.61
CA SER A 23 -1.02 15.21 27.31
C SER A 23 -1.21 15.51 25.82
N ASP A 24 -1.82 16.65 25.48
CA ASP A 24 -2.01 17.06 24.08
C ASP A 24 -0.69 17.18 23.31
N LYS A 25 0.39 17.56 24.00
CA LYS A 25 1.76 17.59 23.44
C LYS A 25 2.21 16.20 22.96
N MET A 26 1.77 15.14 23.63
CA MET A 26 2.08 13.76 23.23
C MET A 26 1.33 13.35 21.97
N ARG A 27 0.04 13.69 21.86
CA ARG A 27 -0.75 13.40 20.66
C ARG A 27 -0.18 14.11 19.43
N ILE A 28 0.28 15.34 19.60
CA ILE A 28 1.01 16.08 18.56
C ILE A 28 2.29 15.35 18.13
N ARG A 29 3.11 14.91 19.09
CA ARG A 29 4.35 14.18 18.78
C ARG A 29 4.06 12.88 18.04
N GLN A 30 3.03 12.14 18.46
CA GLN A 30 2.60 10.90 17.79
C GLN A 30 2.16 11.17 16.35
N LEU A 31 1.45 12.27 16.07
CA LEU A 31 1.09 12.66 14.70
C LEU A 31 2.31 12.96 13.83
N TYR A 32 3.30 13.68 14.34
CA TYR A 32 4.53 13.94 13.60
C TYR A 32 5.33 12.65 13.35
N SER A 33 5.42 11.77 14.34
CA SER A 33 6.05 10.47 14.16
C SER A 33 5.32 9.64 13.11
N CYS A 34 3.98 9.64 13.09
CA CYS A 34 3.21 8.98 12.03
C CYS A 34 3.48 9.58 10.65
N ARG A 35 3.52 10.91 10.55
CA ARG A 35 3.84 11.59 9.30
C ARG A 35 5.23 11.18 8.78
N LEU A 36 6.22 11.10 9.66
CA LEU A 36 7.57 10.64 9.31
C LEU A 36 7.56 9.17 8.89
N ILE A 37 6.86 8.30 9.62
CA ILE A 37 6.72 6.88 9.27
C ILE A 37 6.07 6.70 7.90
N VAL A 38 4.99 7.44 7.62
CA VAL A 38 4.31 7.44 6.31
C VAL A 38 5.27 7.92 5.23
N PHE A 39 5.99 9.02 5.45
CA PHE A 39 6.98 9.55 4.51
C PHE A 39 8.08 8.53 4.21
N PHE A 40 8.59 7.85 5.23
CA PHE A 40 9.61 6.81 5.05
C PHE A 40 9.07 5.55 4.35
N SER A 41 7.79 5.22 4.55
CA SER A 41 7.13 4.09 3.88
C SER A 41 7.05 4.24 2.35
N GLU A 42 7.25 5.45 1.82
CA GLU A 42 7.29 5.68 0.36
C GLU A 42 8.44 4.92 -0.31
N ASN A 43 9.51 4.67 0.44
CA ASN A 43 10.57 3.80 -0.01
C ASN A 43 10.23 2.35 0.32
N GLU A 44 10.06 1.51 -0.71
CA GLU A 44 9.67 0.11 -0.53
C GLU A 44 10.65 -0.68 0.35
N ALA A 45 11.96 -0.43 0.23
CA ALA A 45 12.95 -1.11 1.05
C ALA A 45 12.82 -0.73 2.52
N VAL A 46 12.50 0.54 2.81
CA VAL A 46 12.23 1.00 4.17
C VAL A 46 10.93 0.39 4.68
N ALA A 47 9.85 0.41 3.88
CA ALA A 47 8.60 -0.23 4.25
C ALA A 47 8.82 -1.72 4.61
N LYS A 48 9.47 -2.48 3.72
CA LYS A 48 9.82 -3.90 3.96
C LYS A 48 10.63 -4.07 5.23
N TYR A 49 11.63 -3.22 5.47
CA TYR A 49 12.43 -3.27 6.70
C TYR A 49 11.57 -3.10 7.96
N CYS A 50 10.74 -2.06 8.01
CA CYS A 50 9.97 -1.69 9.20
C CYS A 50 8.99 -2.78 9.64
N VAL A 51 8.46 -3.54 8.68
CA VAL A 51 7.42 -4.54 8.94
C VAL A 51 7.88 -5.96 8.57
N LYS A 52 9.20 -6.19 8.43
CA LYS A 52 9.76 -7.51 8.10
C LYS A 52 9.44 -8.54 9.19
N GLU A 53 9.63 -8.14 10.44
CA GLU A 53 9.45 -8.98 11.61
C GLU A 53 8.07 -8.77 12.21
N ARG A 54 7.45 -9.86 12.68
CA ARG A 54 6.12 -9.82 13.32
C ARG A 54 6.07 -8.86 14.50
N GLU A 55 7.11 -8.86 15.32
CA GLU A 55 7.25 -8.01 16.52
C GLU A 55 7.29 -6.52 16.20
N ARG A 56 7.73 -6.14 14.99
CA ARG A 56 7.74 -4.75 14.53
C ARG A 56 6.47 -4.37 13.78
N ALA A 57 5.94 -5.30 12.99
CA ALA A 57 4.77 -5.03 12.15
C ALA A 57 3.52 -4.65 12.96
N ARG A 58 3.30 -5.30 14.11
CA ARG A 58 2.15 -5.03 14.96
C ARG A 58 2.19 -3.62 15.60
N PRO A 59 3.28 -3.20 16.28
CA PRO A 59 3.39 -1.84 16.78
C PRO A 59 3.25 -0.76 15.72
N VAL A 60 3.76 -0.99 14.50
CA VAL A 60 3.57 -0.04 13.37
C VAL A 60 2.09 0.04 13.00
N ALA A 61 1.39 -1.09 12.92
CA ALA A 61 -0.05 -1.10 12.61
C ALA A 61 -0.86 -0.38 13.68
N GLU A 62 -0.63 -0.69 14.96
CA GLU A 62 -1.28 -0.05 16.11
C GLU A 62 -1.03 1.47 16.11
N ALA A 63 0.22 1.90 15.93
CA ALA A 63 0.60 3.30 15.82
C ALA A 63 -0.15 4.07 14.71
N LEU A 64 -0.27 3.48 13.51
CA LEU A 64 -1.00 4.11 12.40
C LEU A 64 -2.51 4.15 12.65
N LEU A 65 -3.07 3.12 13.30
CA LEU A 65 -4.49 3.05 13.67
C LEU A 65 -4.82 4.12 14.72
N ASP A 66 -4.01 4.25 15.76
CA ASP A 66 -4.20 5.25 16.82
C ASP A 66 -4.14 6.67 16.24
N ALA A 67 -3.18 6.93 15.36
CA ALA A 67 -3.11 8.22 14.67
C ALA A 67 -4.31 8.45 13.74
N GLN A 68 -4.79 7.42 13.06
CA GLN A 68 -5.98 7.52 12.22
C GLN A 68 -7.23 7.88 13.04
N ALA A 69 -7.43 7.20 14.17
CA ALA A 69 -8.55 7.44 15.09
C ALA A 69 -8.49 8.86 15.65
N TYR A 70 -7.31 9.32 16.07
CA TYR A 70 -7.12 10.70 16.53
C TYR A 70 -7.45 11.73 15.44
N LEU A 71 -6.93 11.54 14.21
CA LEU A 71 -7.20 12.46 13.11
C LEU A 71 -8.70 12.52 12.78
N LEU A 72 -9.40 11.38 12.81
CA LEU A 72 -10.84 11.31 12.58
C LEU A 72 -11.65 12.02 13.66
N HIS A 73 -11.18 12.04 14.90
CA HIS A 73 -11.79 12.83 15.96
C HIS A 73 -11.66 14.34 15.71
N MET A 74 -10.51 14.78 15.20
CA MET A 74 -10.21 16.21 14.97
C MET A 74 -10.83 16.79 13.69
N ILE A 75 -10.97 15.99 12.63
CA ILE A 75 -11.45 16.45 11.32
C ILE A 75 -12.83 17.12 11.38
N PRO A 76 -13.87 16.58 12.06
CA PRO A 76 -15.17 17.23 12.14
C PRO A 76 -15.13 18.64 12.72
N GLY A 77 -14.30 18.88 13.75
CA GLY A 77 -14.09 20.22 14.34
C GLY A 77 -13.47 21.16 13.31
N GLN A 78 -12.35 20.75 12.71
CA GLN A 78 -11.65 21.52 11.66
C GLN A 78 -12.57 21.87 10.46
N LEU A 79 -13.49 20.98 10.09
CA LEU A 79 -14.41 21.18 8.97
C LEU A 79 -15.68 21.98 9.33
N ARG A 80 -16.02 22.12 10.62
CA ARG A 80 -17.21 22.87 11.09
C ARG A 80 -16.87 24.31 11.45
N GLU A 81 -15.70 24.55 12.00
CA GLU A 81 -15.38 25.84 12.57
C GLU A 81 -15.10 26.92 11.53
N THR A 82 -15.66 28.11 11.79
CA THR A 82 -15.27 29.38 11.17
C THR A 82 -14.11 30.07 11.90
N LYS A 83 -13.76 29.62 13.11
CA LYS A 83 -12.65 30.16 13.94
C LYS A 83 -11.68 29.04 14.34
N PRO A 84 -10.36 29.28 14.43
CA PRO A 84 -9.39 28.23 14.77
C PRO A 84 -9.61 27.65 16.18
N VAL A 85 -9.59 26.31 16.34
CA VAL A 85 -9.26 25.67 17.63
C VAL A 85 -7.95 26.26 18.17
N GLN A 86 -7.93 26.72 19.42
CA GLN A 86 -6.74 27.31 20.05
C GLN A 86 -5.54 26.35 20.07
N ASP A 87 -5.76 25.05 20.22
CA ASP A 87 -4.69 24.04 20.17
C ASP A 87 -4.02 23.91 18.79
N SER A 88 -4.65 24.42 17.74
CA SER A 88 -4.05 24.45 16.39
C SER A 88 -2.98 25.53 16.24
N GLU A 89 -2.92 26.55 17.10
CA GLU A 89 -1.93 27.63 16.99
C GLU A 89 -0.52 27.16 17.33
N LEU A 90 -0.37 26.17 18.20
CA LEU A 90 0.94 25.57 18.53
C LEU A 90 1.49 24.67 17.42
N LEU A 91 0.60 24.09 16.60
CA LEU A 91 0.97 23.10 15.59
C LEU A 91 1.53 23.72 14.32
N VAL A 92 1.01 24.88 13.91
CA VAL A 92 1.41 25.48 12.63
C VAL A 92 1.46 26.99 12.77
N LYS A 93 2.63 27.58 12.51
CA LYS A 93 2.72 28.96 12.05
C LYS A 93 1.91 29.05 10.75
N ARG A 94 0.61 29.32 10.87
CA ARG A 94 -0.32 29.29 9.74
C ARG A 94 0.12 30.32 8.73
N GLU A 95 0.65 29.86 7.60
CA GLU A 95 0.57 30.64 6.38
C GLU A 95 -0.92 30.91 6.13
N LYS A 96 -1.31 32.20 6.09
CA LYS A 96 -2.69 32.63 5.89
C LYS A 96 -3.29 31.84 4.71
N GLY A 97 -4.25 30.95 4.99
CA GLY A 97 -4.99 30.18 3.98
C GLY A 97 -4.63 28.70 3.82
N LYS A 98 -3.50 28.18 4.34
CA LYS A 98 -3.11 26.76 4.14
C LYS A 98 -3.57 25.78 5.23
N GLY A 99 -4.00 26.25 6.40
CA GLY A 99 -4.26 25.38 7.57
C GLY A 99 -5.66 24.76 7.69
N ARG A 100 -6.60 25.03 6.77
CA ARG A 100 -8.02 24.63 6.96
C ARG A 100 -8.26 23.13 6.89
N TYR A 101 -7.36 22.35 6.30
CA TYR A 101 -7.58 20.93 6.04
C TYR A 101 -6.38 20.05 6.42
N GLU A 102 -5.53 20.52 7.32
CA GLU A 102 -4.29 19.83 7.66
C GLU A 102 -4.53 18.42 8.26
N PHE A 103 -5.51 18.25 9.15
CA PHE A 103 -5.78 16.94 9.74
C PHE A 103 -6.37 15.98 8.70
N LEU A 104 -7.20 16.49 7.81
CA LEU A 104 -7.68 15.70 6.68
C LEU A 104 -6.53 15.29 5.77
N ASP A 105 -5.63 16.22 5.42
CA ASP A 105 -4.47 15.93 4.57
C ASP A 105 -3.56 14.87 5.21
N LEU A 106 -3.28 14.99 6.51
CA LEU A 106 -2.52 14.00 7.27
C LEU A 106 -3.21 12.63 7.30
N ALA A 107 -4.53 12.58 7.46
CA ALA A 107 -5.28 11.31 7.43
C ALA A 107 -5.18 10.65 6.04
N LEU A 108 -5.22 11.43 4.97
CA LEU A 108 -5.04 10.92 3.61
C LEU A 108 -3.61 10.43 3.35
N GLU A 109 -2.59 11.08 3.90
CA GLU A 109 -1.22 10.55 3.91
C GLU A 109 -1.14 9.25 4.73
N ASN A 110 -1.86 9.14 5.84
CA ASN A 110 -1.88 7.91 6.63
C ASN A 110 -2.42 6.70 5.82
N ILE A 111 -3.43 6.90 4.97
CA ILE A 111 -3.89 5.88 3.99
C ILE A 111 -2.75 5.41 3.08
N LYS A 112 -1.89 6.32 2.63
CA LYS A 112 -0.71 6.00 1.82
C LYS A 112 0.27 5.12 2.61
N GLY A 113 0.48 5.41 3.90
CA GLY A 113 1.26 4.57 4.81
C GLY A 113 0.70 3.15 4.92
N PHE A 114 -0.61 3.03 5.21
CA PHE A 114 -1.30 1.73 5.23
C PHE A 114 -1.08 0.97 3.92
N ALA A 115 -1.28 1.60 2.77
CA ALA A 115 -1.06 0.99 1.47
C ALA A 115 0.38 0.43 1.32
N ASN A 116 1.38 1.21 1.68
CA ASN A 116 2.79 0.82 1.55
C ASN A 116 3.15 -0.36 2.47
N PHE A 117 2.80 -0.30 3.76
CA PHE A 117 3.11 -1.38 4.70
C PHE A 117 2.30 -2.65 4.44
N PHE A 118 1.03 -2.51 4.03
CA PHE A 118 0.18 -3.64 3.67
C PHE A 118 0.75 -4.43 2.48
N ARG A 119 1.27 -3.72 1.47
CA ARG A 119 1.99 -4.32 0.34
C ARG A 119 3.29 -4.99 0.78
N ALA A 120 4.02 -4.36 1.71
CA ALA A 120 5.35 -4.80 2.10
C ALA A 120 5.38 -6.01 3.05
N SER A 121 4.34 -6.28 3.84
CA SER A 121 4.39 -7.32 4.88
C SER A 121 3.09 -8.07 5.12
N LYS A 122 3.21 -9.41 5.13
CA LYS A 122 2.15 -10.32 5.58
C LYS A 122 1.81 -10.12 7.07
N HIS A 123 2.81 -9.89 7.92
CA HIS A 123 2.57 -9.67 9.35
C HIS A 123 1.81 -8.39 9.61
N PHE A 124 2.07 -7.33 8.83
CA PHE A 124 1.30 -6.10 8.91
C PHE A 124 -0.16 -6.33 8.51
N ARG A 125 -0.43 -7.10 7.44
CA ARG A 125 -1.80 -7.50 7.06
C ARG A 125 -2.51 -8.26 8.17
N GLN A 126 -1.82 -9.22 8.80
CA GLN A 126 -2.37 -10.00 9.91
C GLN A 126 -2.66 -9.13 11.14
N ALA A 127 -1.79 -8.17 11.47
CA ALA A 127 -2.05 -7.22 12.55
C ALA A 127 -3.28 -6.34 12.23
N LEU A 128 -3.40 -5.86 10.98
CA LEU A 128 -4.54 -5.07 10.56
C LEU A 128 -5.85 -5.87 10.55
N GLN A 129 -5.79 -7.18 10.27
CA GLN A 129 -6.93 -8.09 10.38
C GLN A 129 -7.53 -8.20 11.78
N GLN A 130 -6.74 -7.88 12.81
CA GLN A 130 -7.18 -7.87 14.20
C GLN A 130 -7.86 -6.55 14.59
N SER A 131 -7.82 -5.53 13.73
CA SER A 131 -8.47 -4.24 13.97
C SER A 131 -9.93 -4.28 13.54
N GLU A 132 -10.83 -3.96 14.46
CA GLU A 132 -12.26 -3.79 14.18
C GLU A 132 -12.57 -2.37 13.65
N THR A 133 -11.70 -1.39 13.92
CA THR A 133 -11.94 0.03 13.62
C THR A 133 -11.42 0.46 12.26
N PHE A 134 -10.44 -0.25 11.69
CA PHE A 134 -9.76 0.15 10.45
C PHE A 134 -10.71 0.47 9.27
N PHE A 135 -11.64 -0.43 8.96
CA PHE A 135 -12.59 -0.22 7.87
C PHE A 135 -13.66 0.84 8.18
N PRO A 136 -14.31 0.83 9.37
CA PRO A 136 -15.18 1.93 9.79
C PRO A 136 -14.52 3.31 9.69
N ASP A 137 -13.26 3.42 10.12
CA ASP A 137 -12.48 4.66 10.09
C ASP A 137 -12.21 5.13 8.67
N LEU A 138 -11.80 4.21 7.79
CA LEU A 138 -11.64 4.52 6.36
C LEU A 138 -12.95 4.93 5.71
N GLU A 139 -14.07 4.24 6.01
CA GLU A 139 -15.41 4.57 5.49
C GLU A 139 -15.85 5.96 5.97
N SER A 140 -15.61 6.29 7.24
CA SER A 140 -15.86 7.61 7.81
C SER A 140 -15.07 8.70 7.07
N LEU A 141 -13.78 8.48 6.82
CA LEU A 141 -12.89 9.41 6.14
C LEU A 141 -13.35 9.76 4.72
N VAL A 142 -13.84 8.76 3.97
CA VAL A 142 -14.38 8.95 2.61
C VAL A 142 -15.87 9.27 2.59
N SER A 143 -16.48 9.46 3.76
CA SER A 143 -17.91 9.76 3.85
C SER A 143 -18.25 11.08 3.17
N ARG A 144 -19.51 11.21 2.76
CA ARG A 144 -20.04 12.41 2.11
C ARG A 144 -19.93 13.65 3.00
N ASN A 145 -19.94 13.47 4.33
CA ASN A 145 -19.90 14.58 5.29
C ASN A 145 -18.53 15.26 5.33
N ILE A 146 -17.46 14.47 5.30
CA ILE A 146 -16.08 14.98 5.28
C ILE A 146 -15.75 15.51 3.87
N THR A 147 -16.01 14.71 2.86
CA THR A 147 -15.52 14.99 1.50
C THR A 147 -16.23 16.16 0.83
N LYS A 148 -17.53 16.39 1.08
CA LYS A 148 -18.24 17.59 0.59
C LYS A 148 -17.63 18.91 1.06
N ARG A 149 -16.97 18.91 2.22
CA ARG A 149 -16.38 20.09 2.83
C ARG A 149 -14.90 20.25 2.48
N ALA A 150 -14.29 19.21 1.94
CA ALA A 150 -12.90 19.23 1.52
C ALA A 150 -12.72 20.01 0.20
N SER A 151 -11.51 20.52 -0.04
CA SER A 151 -11.15 21.09 -1.34
C SER A 151 -11.12 20.01 -2.43
N ALA A 152 -11.29 20.41 -3.69
CA ALA A 152 -11.22 19.49 -4.83
C ALA A 152 -9.89 18.71 -4.87
N HIS A 153 -8.78 19.36 -4.54
CA HIS A 153 -7.47 18.72 -4.44
C HIS A 153 -7.44 17.59 -3.40
N LEU A 154 -8.04 17.80 -2.23
CA LEU A 154 -8.09 16.77 -1.18
C LEU A 154 -9.08 15.65 -1.52
N GLN A 155 -10.18 15.96 -2.21
CA GLN A 155 -11.08 14.94 -2.74
C GLN A 155 -10.38 14.05 -3.76
N GLU A 156 -9.60 14.64 -4.68
CA GLU A 156 -8.76 13.91 -5.64
C GLU A 156 -7.71 13.06 -4.93
N LYS A 157 -7.01 13.64 -3.95
CA LYS A 157 -6.02 12.92 -3.12
C LYS A 157 -6.65 11.75 -2.38
N ALA A 158 -7.82 11.93 -1.79
CA ALA A 158 -8.57 10.88 -1.11
C ALA A 158 -8.95 9.75 -2.07
N ALA A 159 -9.56 10.10 -3.21
CA ALA A 159 -9.93 9.13 -4.24
C ALA A 159 -8.70 8.32 -4.68
N LYS A 160 -7.56 8.98 -4.92
CA LYS A 160 -6.30 8.34 -5.32
C LYS A 160 -5.75 7.38 -4.27
N HIS A 161 -5.58 7.83 -3.02
CA HIS A 161 -4.96 6.99 -1.97
C HIS A 161 -5.84 5.80 -1.59
N VAL A 162 -7.14 6.01 -1.46
CA VAL A 162 -8.11 4.95 -1.18
C VAL A 162 -8.16 3.96 -2.34
N SER A 163 -8.19 4.45 -3.57
CA SER A 163 -8.14 3.61 -4.78
C SER A 163 -6.90 2.71 -4.82
N ARG A 164 -5.73 3.26 -4.47
CA ARG A 164 -4.48 2.50 -4.38
C ARG A 164 -4.55 1.43 -3.29
N LEU A 165 -5.04 1.78 -2.10
CA LEU A 165 -5.19 0.82 -1.00
C LEU A 165 -6.15 -0.32 -1.37
N LEU A 166 -7.30 0.00 -1.97
CA LEU A 166 -8.28 -0.99 -2.43
C LEU A 166 -7.73 -1.91 -3.52
N HIS A 167 -6.86 -1.40 -4.39
CA HIS A 167 -6.15 -2.21 -5.38
C HIS A 167 -5.17 -3.17 -4.72
N ILE A 168 -4.41 -2.70 -3.74
CA ILE A 168 -3.49 -3.53 -2.96
C ILE A 168 -4.24 -4.65 -2.25
N PHE A 169 -5.44 -4.41 -1.70
CA PHE A 169 -6.27 -5.48 -1.11
C PHE A 169 -6.69 -6.57 -2.11
N SER A 170 -6.79 -6.28 -3.41
CA SER A 170 -7.03 -7.33 -4.42
C SER A 170 -5.79 -8.17 -4.72
N GLN A 171 -4.59 -7.67 -4.46
CA GLN A 171 -3.35 -8.36 -4.83
C GLN A 171 -3.00 -9.52 -3.90
N PHE A 172 -3.58 -9.59 -2.70
CA PHE A 172 -3.20 -10.55 -1.67
C PHE A 172 -4.36 -11.44 -1.24
N GLU A 173 -4.33 -12.71 -1.67
CA GLU A 173 -5.37 -13.72 -1.38
C GLU A 173 -5.63 -13.88 0.12
N ASP A 174 -4.58 -13.80 0.95
CA ASP A 174 -4.65 -13.94 2.41
C ASP A 174 -5.52 -12.90 3.13
N CYS A 175 -5.93 -11.83 2.44
CA CYS A 175 -6.77 -10.78 3.01
C CYS A 175 -8.05 -10.51 2.22
N GLN A 176 -8.22 -11.05 1.01
CA GLN A 176 -9.33 -10.70 0.13
C GLN A 176 -10.70 -10.90 0.81
N HIS A 177 -10.95 -12.08 1.35
CA HIS A 177 -12.22 -12.39 2.01
C HIS A 177 -12.46 -11.51 3.25
N TRP A 178 -11.44 -11.33 4.10
CA TRP A 178 -11.53 -10.46 5.27
C TRP A 178 -11.86 -9.02 4.88
N THR A 179 -11.21 -8.47 3.85
CA THR A 179 -11.47 -7.09 3.43
C THR A 179 -12.91 -6.93 2.93
N ILE A 180 -13.46 -7.91 2.20
CA ILE A 180 -14.85 -7.87 1.73
C ILE A 180 -15.80 -7.85 2.92
N ASP A 181 -15.62 -8.76 3.88
CA ASP A 181 -16.47 -8.86 5.07
C ASP A 181 -16.40 -7.60 5.93
N SER A 182 -15.23 -6.97 5.99
CA SER A 182 -14.99 -5.78 6.80
C SER A 182 -15.53 -4.49 6.17
N GLY A 183 -16.07 -4.54 4.94
CA GLY A 183 -16.70 -3.37 4.30
C GLY A 183 -15.91 -2.74 3.15
N ARG A 184 -14.93 -3.43 2.57
CA ARG A 184 -14.20 -2.97 1.37
C ARG A 184 -15.12 -2.49 0.25
N LEU A 185 -16.25 -3.18 0.03
CA LEU A 185 -17.22 -2.82 -1.00
C LEU A 185 -17.86 -1.46 -0.75
N ARG A 186 -18.13 -1.10 0.51
CA ARG A 186 -18.67 0.22 0.88
C ARG A 186 -17.64 1.32 0.67
N ILE A 187 -16.38 1.07 1.03
CA ILE A 187 -15.28 2.02 0.78
C ILE A 187 -15.08 2.20 -0.73
N HIS A 188 -15.15 1.13 -1.52
CA HIS A 188 -15.03 1.22 -2.98
C HIS A 188 -16.20 2.00 -3.60
N ALA A 189 -17.42 1.80 -3.11
CA ALA A 189 -18.58 2.58 -3.52
C ALA A 189 -18.42 4.07 -3.16
N ALA A 190 -17.88 4.37 -1.97
CA ALA A 190 -17.58 5.74 -1.56
C ALA A 190 -16.47 6.38 -2.42
N ALA A 191 -15.42 5.64 -2.76
CA ALA A 191 -14.38 6.11 -3.68
C ALA A 191 -14.94 6.41 -5.09
N ALA A 192 -15.82 5.54 -5.61
CA ALA A 192 -16.51 5.79 -6.88
C ALA A 192 -17.36 7.07 -6.83
N ARG A 193 -18.01 7.33 -5.70
CA ARG A 193 -18.74 8.59 -5.45
C ARG A 193 -17.83 9.81 -5.44
N LEU A 194 -16.65 9.73 -4.82
CA LEU A 194 -15.68 10.82 -4.80
C LEU A 194 -15.20 11.17 -6.21
N LEU A 195 -14.92 10.16 -7.03
CA LEU A 195 -14.50 10.34 -8.42
C LEU A 195 -15.58 11.00 -9.30
N ARG A 196 -16.85 11.01 -8.86
CA ARG A 196 -17.97 11.67 -9.57
C ARG A 196 -18.12 13.15 -9.22
N LEU A 197 -17.43 13.65 -8.20
CA LEU A 197 -17.53 15.05 -7.81
C LEU A 197 -16.93 15.95 -8.89
N ASP A 198 -17.56 17.11 -9.10
CA ASP A 198 -17.07 18.11 -10.03
C ASP A 198 -15.66 18.57 -9.64
N GLY A 199 -14.79 18.71 -10.63
CA GLY A 199 -13.36 19.00 -10.46
C GLY A 199 -12.51 17.74 -10.31
N VAL A 200 -12.98 16.74 -9.56
CA VAL A 200 -12.27 15.46 -9.38
C VAL A 200 -12.32 14.62 -10.65
N THR A 201 -13.52 14.46 -11.25
CA THR A 201 -13.66 13.74 -12.52
C THR A 201 -12.79 14.39 -13.61
N GLU A 202 -12.79 15.71 -13.70
CA GLU A 202 -12.05 16.46 -14.72
C GLU A 202 -10.54 16.33 -14.52
N GLY A 203 -10.06 16.46 -13.28
CA GLY A 203 -8.66 16.24 -12.94
C GLY A 203 -8.21 14.84 -13.33
N PHE A 204 -9.04 13.85 -13.04
CA PHE A 204 -8.80 12.46 -13.39
C PHE A 204 -8.76 12.21 -14.90
N VAL A 205 -9.78 12.66 -15.65
CA VAL A 205 -9.85 12.53 -17.11
C VAL A 205 -8.68 13.26 -17.78
N LYS A 206 -8.28 14.44 -17.27
CA LYS A 206 -7.13 15.19 -17.77
C LYS A 206 -5.82 14.43 -17.54
N GLY A 207 -5.63 13.85 -16.36
CA GLY A 207 -4.48 12.98 -16.07
C GLY A 207 -4.43 11.77 -17.01
N TRP A 208 -5.57 11.12 -17.22
CA TRP A 208 -5.70 9.98 -18.13
C TRP A 208 -5.32 10.33 -19.57
N LYS A 209 -5.82 11.47 -20.09
CA LYS A 209 -5.48 11.95 -21.44
C LYS A 209 -3.99 12.25 -21.60
N LYS A 210 -3.34 12.80 -20.56
CA LYS A 210 -1.89 13.11 -20.59
C LYS A 210 -1.01 11.87 -20.71
N LEU A 211 -1.45 10.72 -20.22
CA LEU A 211 -0.70 9.47 -20.31
C LEU A 211 -0.78 8.80 -21.69
N GLY A 212 -1.30 9.51 -22.71
CA GLY A 212 -1.46 8.95 -24.05
C GLY A 212 -2.44 7.79 -24.03
N GLY A 213 -3.62 8.03 -23.43
CA GLY A 213 -4.66 7.04 -23.12
C GLY A 213 -4.75 5.91 -24.16
N PRO A 214 -5.00 4.68 -23.72
CA PRO A 214 -4.69 3.46 -24.47
C PRO A 214 -5.11 3.54 -25.94
N SER A 215 -4.15 3.75 -26.83
CA SER A 215 -4.29 3.52 -28.27
C SER A 215 -4.47 2.02 -28.59
N SER A 216 -4.49 1.15 -27.58
CA SER A 216 -4.75 -0.28 -27.75
C SER A 216 -6.21 -0.47 -28.17
N ALA A 217 -6.39 -0.95 -29.40
CA ALA A 217 -7.64 -1.41 -29.96
C ALA A 217 -8.33 -2.38 -28.98
N GLY A 218 -9.36 -1.92 -28.27
CA GLY A 218 -10.11 -2.73 -27.31
C GLY A 218 -10.46 -2.03 -25.99
N SER A 219 -9.83 -0.90 -25.65
CA SER A 219 -10.28 -0.12 -24.49
C SER A 219 -11.57 0.63 -24.84
N VAL A 220 -12.59 0.53 -23.98
CA VAL A 220 -13.82 1.33 -24.11
C VAL A 220 -13.40 2.80 -23.96
N PRO A 221 -13.52 3.64 -25.00
CA PRO A 221 -13.16 5.03 -24.87
C PRO A 221 -14.14 5.68 -23.91
N LEU A 222 -13.70 5.93 -22.67
CA LEU A 222 -14.34 6.88 -21.79
C LEU A 222 -14.09 8.29 -22.37
N ALA A 223 -14.82 8.60 -23.44
CA ALA A 223 -14.61 9.76 -24.28
C ALA A 223 -14.92 11.07 -23.54
N THR A 224 -15.77 11.02 -22.51
CA THR A 224 -16.20 12.21 -21.76
C THR A 224 -16.28 11.99 -20.24
N SER A 225 -16.13 13.07 -19.47
CA SER A 225 -16.38 13.08 -18.01
C SER A 225 -17.77 12.55 -17.66
N TRP A 226 -18.78 12.84 -18.50
CA TRP A 226 -20.15 12.38 -18.31
C TRP A 226 -20.27 10.85 -18.37
N GLN A 227 -19.64 10.21 -19.37
CA GLN A 227 -19.63 8.74 -19.48
C GLN A 227 -18.95 8.10 -18.27
N LEU A 228 -17.83 8.65 -17.81
CA LEU A 228 -17.15 8.19 -16.60
C LEU A 228 -18.04 8.33 -15.37
N ARG A 229 -18.71 9.46 -15.17
CA ARG A 229 -19.62 9.67 -14.02
C ARG A 229 -20.78 8.67 -14.03
N LYS A 230 -21.38 8.40 -15.20
CA LYS A 230 -22.45 7.41 -15.35
C LYS A 230 -21.95 6.00 -15.04
N HIS A 231 -20.75 5.65 -15.49
CA HIS A 231 -20.11 4.37 -15.17
C HIS A 231 -19.85 4.23 -13.67
N LEU A 232 -19.26 5.25 -13.03
CA LEU A 232 -18.99 5.28 -11.60
C LEU A 232 -20.27 5.18 -10.77
N GLU A 233 -21.37 5.82 -11.20
CA GLU A 233 -22.67 5.70 -10.53
C GLU A 233 -23.23 4.27 -10.58
N SER A 234 -23.15 3.64 -11.76
CA SER A 234 -23.57 2.25 -11.93
C SER A 234 -22.71 1.31 -11.06
N SER A 235 -21.39 1.53 -11.05
CA SER A 235 -20.44 0.79 -10.22
C SER A 235 -20.75 0.94 -8.73
N GLU A 236 -20.99 2.16 -8.25
CA GLU A 236 -21.39 2.43 -6.86
C GLU A 236 -22.64 1.63 -6.45
N LYS A 237 -23.70 1.67 -7.27
CA LYS A 237 -24.95 0.92 -7.00
C LYS A 237 -24.71 -0.59 -6.96
N LYS A 238 -23.92 -1.12 -7.91
CA LYS A 238 -23.57 -2.55 -7.97
C LYS A 238 -22.77 -2.98 -6.74
N LEU A 239 -21.79 -2.20 -6.31
CA LEU A 239 -20.98 -2.48 -5.12
C LEU A 239 -21.82 -2.54 -3.84
N LEU A 240 -22.71 -1.55 -3.65
CA LEU A 240 -23.63 -1.53 -2.50
C LEU A 240 -24.65 -2.68 -2.54
N TYR A 241 -25.06 -3.11 -3.72
CA TYR A 241 -25.91 -4.29 -3.90
C TYR A 241 -25.19 -5.57 -3.44
N PHE A 242 -23.94 -5.79 -3.89
CA PHE A 242 -23.14 -6.94 -3.45
C PHE A 242 -22.87 -6.93 -1.94
N ASP A 243 -22.48 -5.77 -1.39
CA ASP A 243 -22.26 -5.61 0.05
C ASP A 243 -23.50 -6.01 0.86
N ARG A 244 -24.68 -5.53 0.44
CA ARG A 244 -25.95 -5.88 1.11
C ARG A 244 -26.26 -7.37 1.00
N ARG A 245 -26.05 -8.00 -0.17
CA ARG A 245 -26.31 -9.44 -0.36
C ARG A 245 -25.37 -10.31 0.45
N ILE A 246 -24.09 -9.96 0.54
CA ILE A 246 -23.11 -10.70 1.33
C ILE A 246 -23.46 -10.63 2.82
N ARG A 247 -23.79 -9.43 3.33
CA ARG A 247 -24.16 -9.24 4.74
C ARG A 247 -25.49 -9.88 5.12
N ASN A 248 -26.45 -9.90 4.20
CA ASN A 248 -27.79 -10.47 4.43
C ASN A 248 -27.89 -11.95 4.04
N ALA A 249 -26.79 -12.59 3.64
CA ALA A 249 -26.79 -14.01 3.35
C ALA A 249 -27.09 -14.78 4.64
N GLY A 250 -28.20 -15.52 4.66
CA GLY A 250 -28.63 -16.29 5.84
C GLY A 250 -27.69 -17.43 6.20
N ASP A 251 -26.85 -17.87 5.26
CA ASP A 251 -25.88 -18.95 5.47
C ASP A 251 -24.46 -18.58 4.97
N PRO A 252 -23.40 -19.12 5.61
CA PRO A 252 -22.02 -18.83 5.23
C PRO A 252 -21.62 -19.29 3.81
N HIS A 253 -22.27 -20.32 3.26
CA HIS A 253 -21.93 -20.85 1.94
C HIS A 253 -22.38 -19.88 0.84
N THR A 254 -23.60 -19.35 0.94
CA THR A 254 -24.11 -18.30 0.05
C THR A 254 -23.23 -17.05 0.14
N ALA A 255 -22.84 -16.62 1.35
CA ALA A 255 -21.93 -15.49 1.52
C ALA A 255 -20.58 -15.72 0.82
N ARG A 256 -20.01 -16.93 0.93
CA ARG A 256 -18.75 -17.30 0.25
C ARG A 256 -18.91 -17.29 -1.28
N LYS A 257 -20.00 -17.86 -1.80
CA LYS A 257 -20.29 -17.86 -3.24
C LYS A 257 -20.40 -16.44 -3.80
N LEU A 258 -21.11 -15.55 -3.10
CA LEU A 258 -21.25 -14.14 -3.49
C LEU A 258 -19.92 -13.39 -3.47
N ARG A 259 -19.05 -13.69 -2.50
CA ARG A 259 -17.69 -13.13 -2.45
C ARG A 259 -16.87 -13.56 -3.66
N GLN A 260 -16.91 -14.85 -4.01
CA GLN A 260 -16.20 -15.37 -5.17
C GLN A 260 -16.72 -14.75 -6.46
N GLU A 261 -18.04 -14.70 -6.64
CA GLU A 261 -18.68 -14.05 -7.80
C GLU A 261 -18.19 -12.59 -7.95
N TRP A 262 -18.09 -11.85 -6.84
CA TRP A 262 -17.54 -10.49 -6.86
C TRP A 262 -16.06 -10.44 -7.24
N LEU A 263 -15.23 -11.32 -6.68
CA LEU A 263 -13.81 -11.41 -6.99
C LEU A 263 -13.59 -11.69 -8.49
N ASP A 264 -14.31 -12.67 -9.04
CA ASP A 264 -14.23 -13.07 -10.44
C ASP A 264 -14.62 -11.92 -11.39
N MET A 265 -15.69 -11.19 -11.06
CA MET A 265 -16.08 -9.99 -11.83
C MET A 265 -15.06 -8.86 -11.74
N ASN A 266 -14.45 -8.67 -10.57
CA ASN A 266 -13.56 -7.55 -10.31
C ASN A 266 -12.17 -7.76 -10.91
N GLU A 267 -11.70 -9.01 -10.99
CA GLU A 267 -10.44 -9.37 -11.64
C GLU A 267 -10.45 -8.96 -13.12
N GLY A 268 -11.55 -9.25 -13.84
CA GLY A 268 -11.74 -8.79 -15.21
C GLY A 268 -11.88 -7.27 -15.33
N ALA A 269 -12.54 -6.61 -14.36
CA ALA A 269 -12.72 -5.17 -14.38
C ALA A 269 -11.42 -4.40 -14.13
N LEU A 270 -10.59 -4.82 -13.16
CA LEU A 270 -9.31 -4.18 -12.85
C LEU A 270 -8.31 -4.28 -14.02
N ALA A 271 -8.31 -5.41 -14.72
CA ALA A 271 -7.53 -5.58 -15.95
C ALA A 271 -8.00 -4.62 -17.07
N THR A 272 -9.31 -4.40 -17.17
CA THR A 272 -9.92 -3.61 -18.26
C THR A 272 -9.89 -2.10 -18.01
N MET A 273 -10.13 -1.66 -16.76
CA MET A 273 -10.27 -0.23 -16.43
C MET A 273 -8.94 0.52 -16.32
N GLY A 274 -7.81 -0.15 -16.56
CA GLY A 274 -6.49 0.47 -16.53
C GLY A 274 -6.19 1.14 -15.20
N TRP A 275 -6.51 0.49 -14.07
CA TRP A 275 -6.11 0.96 -12.74
C TRP A 275 -4.61 1.27 -12.59
N PRO A 276 -3.69 0.57 -13.30
CA PRO A 276 -2.28 0.99 -13.37
C PRO A 276 -2.07 2.38 -14.00
N ALA A 277 -2.94 2.82 -14.93
CA ALA A 277 -2.92 4.19 -15.43
C ALA A 277 -3.39 5.20 -14.37
N LEU A 278 -4.32 4.81 -13.48
CA LEU A 278 -4.70 5.57 -12.28
C LEU A 278 -3.50 5.80 -11.34
N GLU A 279 -2.67 4.79 -11.10
CA GLU A 279 -1.43 4.96 -10.33
C GLU A 279 -0.46 5.93 -11.00
N ARG A 280 -0.34 5.86 -12.34
CA ARG A 280 0.55 6.73 -13.15
C ARG A 280 0.08 8.19 -13.23
N CYS A 281 -1.23 8.47 -13.18
CA CYS A 281 -1.76 9.84 -13.13
C CYS A 281 -1.32 10.59 -11.87
N GLY A 282 -0.87 9.86 -10.84
CA GLY A 282 -0.51 10.38 -9.54
C GLY A 282 0.82 11.10 -9.40
N GLY A 283 1.64 11.21 -10.45
CA GLY A 283 2.91 11.95 -10.38
C GLY A 283 3.95 11.39 -9.43
N LEU A 284 3.81 10.13 -9.00
CA LEU A 284 4.94 9.41 -8.40
C LEU A 284 5.87 8.98 -9.55
N PRO A 285 7.20 9.05 -9.38
CA PRO A 285 8.08 8.36 -10.30
C PRO A 285 7.62 6.92 -10.33
N SER A 286 7.27 6.43 -11.52
CA SER A 286 7.18 5.01 -11.75
C SER A 286 8.52 4.46 -11.25
N VAL A 287 8.51 3.76 -10.12
CA VAL A 287 9.53 2.73 -9.91
C VAL A 287 9.45 1.96 -11.20
N ALA A 288 10.53 2.00 -11.98
CA ALA A 288 10.56 1.35 -13.27
C ALA A 288 9.99 -0.04 -13.02
N GLN A 289 8.89 -0.38 -13.69
CA GLN A 289 8.59 -1.76 -13.94
C GLN A 289 9.78 -2.22 -14.79
N GLY A 290 10.87 -2.62 -14.13
CA GLY A 290 11.87 -3.47 -14.73
C GLY A 290 11.13 -4.71 -15.27
N PRO A 291 11.71 -5.42 -16.24
CA PRO A 291 11.00 -6.35 -17.11
C PRO A 291 10.38 -7.49 -16.29
N GLU A 292 9.16 -7.27 -15.82
CA GLU A 292 8.40 -8.17 -14.96
C GLU A 292 7.95 -9.42 -15.75
N GLN A 293 7.99 -9.36 -17.09
CA GLN A 293 7.80 -10.51 -17.96
C GLN A 293 8.95 -11.53 -17.89
N ASP A 294 10.19 -11.10 -17.61
CA ASP A 294 11.31 -12.04 -17.43
C ASP A 294 11.28 -12.69 -16.06
N GLY A 295 10.87 -11.96 -15.02
CA GLY A 295 10.64 -12.49 -13.68
C GLY A 295 9.52 -13.54 -13.64
N LEU A 296 8.42 -13.32 -14.38
CA LEU A 296 7.30 -14.27 -14.44
C LEU A 296 7.62 -15.53 -15.27
N ARG A 297 8.43 -15.40 -16.33
CA ARG A 297 8.97 -16.56 -17.07
C ARG A 297 9.99 -17.33 -16.23
N PHE A 298 10.81 -16.64 -15.44
CA PHE A 298 11.80 -17.25 -14.55
C PHE A 298 11.14 -17.94 -13.35
N ALA A 299 10.14 -17.32 -12.73
CA ALA A 299 9.35 -17.93 -11.65
C ALA A 299 8.59 -19.18 -12.14
N LYS A 300 8.09 -19.19 -13.38
CA LYS A 300 7.51 -20.40 -14.01
C LYS A 300 8.56 -21.47 -14.35
N ALA A 301 9.80 -21.09 -14.68
CA ALA A 301 10.89 -22.04 -14.87
C ALA A 301 11.37 -22.67 -13.54
N VAL A 302 11.40 -21.88 -12.46
CA VAL A 302 11.72 -22.35 -11.10
C VAL A 302 10.58 -23.21 -10.52
N ALA A 303 9.32 -22.84 -10.74
CA ALA A 303 8.16 -23.60 -10.27
C ALA A 303 7.98 -24.97 -10.99
N ARG A 304 8.59 -25.17 -12.17
CA ARG A 304 8.62 -26.48 -12.84
C ARG A 304 9.64 -27.45 -12.25
N ALA A 305 10.60 -26.97 -11.44
CA ALA A 305 11.49 -27.81 -10.66
C ALA A 305 10.87 -28.03 -9.27
N GLY A 306 9.89 -28.95 -9.20
CA GLY A 306 9.07 -29.24 -8.02
C GLY A 306 9.83 -29.78 -6.80
N SER A 307 10.63 -28.94 -6.17
CA SER A 307 11.19 -29.15 -4.84
C SER A 307 11.21 -27.82 -4.13
N SER A 308 10.86 -27.81 -2.84
CA SER A 308 10.93 -26.69 -1.92
C SER A 308 12.38 -26.25 -1.69
N ALA A 309 13.04 -25.79 -2.75
CA ALA A 309 14.43 -25.40 -2.73
C ALA A 309 14.57 -24.09 -1.96
N ALA A 310 15.42 -24.11 -0.95
CA ALA A 310 15.78 -22.92 -0.19
C ALA A 310 16.20 -21.78 -1.15
N PRO A 311 15.90 -20.51 -0.81
CA PRO A 311 16.23 -19.38 -1.66
C PRO A 311 17.74 -19.36 -1.95
N VAL A 312 18.09 -19.21 -3.23
CA VAL A 312 19.49 -19.09 -3.66
C VAL A 312 20.01 -17.72 -3.21
N VAL A 313 20.94 -17.72 -2.26
CA VAL A 313 21.61 -16.54 -1.71
C VAL A 313 23.10 -16.54 -2.06
N CYS A 314 23.74 -15.38 -1.97
CA CYS A 314 25.18 -15.29 -2.18
C CYS A 314 25.92 -16.01 -1.04
N SER A 315 26.89 -16.85 -1.38
CA SER A 315 27.67 -17.63 -0.41
C SER A 315 28.65 -16.80 0.43
N TRP A 316 28.85 -15.52 0.12
CA TRP A 316 29.65 -14.65 0.97
C TRP A 316 28.80 -14.11 2.13
N GLU A 317 29.17 -14.46 3.36
CA GLU A 317 28.39 -14.20 4.59
C GLU A 317 28.08 -12.71 4.83
N MET A 318 28.92 -11.80 4.32
CA MET A 318 28.74 -10.35 4.46
C MET A 318 28.02 -9.72 3.25
N CYS A 319 27.49 -10.52 2.33
CA CYS A 319 26.74 -10.03 1.18
C CYS A 319 25.36 -9.47 1.60
N THR A 320 25.05 -8.25 1.16
CA THR A 320 23.76 -7.59 1.42
C THR A 320 22.80 -7.61 0.24
N GLU A 321 23.14 -8.29 -0.86
CA GLU A 321 22.35 -8.29 -2.10
C GLU A 321 21.04 -9.09 -1.96
N GLY A 322 20.93 -9.97 -0.95
CA GLY A 322 19.76 -10.82 -0.72
C GLY A 322 19.74 -12.08 -1.59
N SER A 323 18.54 -12.59 -1.87
CA SER A 323 18.35 -13.74 -2.76
C SER A 323 18.40 -13.32 -4.24
N VAL A 324 18.52 -14.29 -5.15
CA VAL A 324 18.42 -14.07 -6.61
C VAL A 324 17.13 -13.31 -6.99
N LEU A 325 16.02 -13.57 -6.28
CA LEU A 325 14.75 -12.88 -6.49
C LEU A 325 14.84 -11.41 -6.09
N ASP A 326 15.51 -11.10 -4.97
CA ASP A 326 15.67 -9.72 -4.48
C ASP A 326 16.62 -8.92 -5.39
N ALA A 327 17.67 -9.57 -5.90
CA ALA A 327 18.70 -8.94 -6.71
C ALA A 327 18.28 -8.69 -8.17
N GLY A 328 17.20 -9.32 -8.63
CA GLY A 328 16.72 -9.21 -10.02
C GLY A 328 17.71 -9.71 -11.09
N ARG A 329 18.75 -10.45 -10.69
CA ARG A 329 19.77 -11.01 -11.59
C ARG A 329 20.25 -12.36 -11.12
N GLN A 330 20.68 -13.22 -12.06
CA GLN A 330 21.25 -14.52 -11.73
C GLN A 330 22.60 -14.38 -11.03
N PHE A 331 22.84 -15.24 -10.04
CA PHE A 331 24.15 -15.35 -9.40
C PHE A 331 25.03 -16.32 -10.18
N SER A 332 26.30 -15.99 -10.31
CA SER A 332 27.30 -16.87 -10.92
C SER A 332 27.60 -18.02 -9.98
N LYS A 333 27.60 -19.26 -10.49
CA LYS A 333 28.00 -20.45 -9.74
C LYS A 333 29.52 -20.57 -9.69
N CYS A 334 30.05 -21.20 -8.64
CA CYS A 334 31.45 -21.62 -8.64
C CYS A 334 31.66 -22.64 -9.77
N ALA A 335 32.62 -22.36 -10.66
CA ALA A 335 32.87 -23.20 -11.82
C ALA A 335 33.35 -24.63 -11.45
N ASN A 336 33.87 -24.83 -10.24
CA ASN A 336 34.38 -26.13 -9.80
C ASN A 336 33.30 -26.99 -9.14
N CYS A 337 32.67 -26.53 -8.06
CA CYS A 337 31.69 -27.33 -7.32
C CYS A 337 30.22 -27.06 -7.68
N SER A 338 29.90 -25.95 -8.36
CA SER A 338 28.53 -25.49 -8.61
C SER A 338 27.62 -25.28 -7.38
N LEU A 339 28.11 -25.54 -6.16
CA LEU A 339 27.34 -25.40 -4.91
C LEU A 339 27.30 -23.96 -4.37
N ALA A 340 28.36 -23.19 -4.59
CA ALA A 340 28.43 -21.80 -4.14
C ALA A 340 27.94 -20.83 -5.23
N PHE A 341 27.19 -19.81 -4.82
CA PHE A 341 26.60 -18.79 -5.69
C PHE A 341 27.09 -17.39 -5.32
N TYR A 342 27.39 -16.56 -6.32
CA TYR A 342 27.96 -15.24 -6.12
C TYR A 342 27.21 -14.19 -6.95
N CYS A 343 26.81 -13.09 -6.31
CA CYS A 343 26.17 -11.97 -7.01
C CYS A 343 27.16 -11.10 -7.80
N SER A 344 28.47 -11.28 -7.58
CA SER A 344 29.56 -10.62 -8.31
C SER A 344 30.90 -11.39 -8.16
N LYS A 345 31.88 -11.08 -9.02
CA LYS A 345 33.22 -11.70 -8.96
C LYS A 345 34.00 -11.28 -7.71
N GLU A 346 33.72 -10.09 -7.17
CA GLU A 346 34.34 -9.56 -5.96
C GLU A 346 33.96 -10.42 -4.75
N HIS A 347 32.68 -10.78 -4.61
CA HIS A 347 32.23 -11.66 -3.53
C HIS A 347 32.81 -13.06 -3.63
N GLN A 348 32.99 -13.57 -4.86
CA GLN A 348 33.71 -14.82 -5.07
C GLN A 348 35.16 -14.73 -4.57
N LYS A 349 35.88 -13.65 -4.90
CA LYS A 349 37.27 -13.45 -4.42
C LYS A 349 37.35 -13.37 -2.90
N LEU A 350 36.41 -12.66 -2.26
CA LEU A 350 36.37 -12.51 -0.80
C LEU A 350 36.05 -13.85 -0.09
N HIS A 351 35.12 -14.62 -0.65
CA HIS A 351 34.76 -15.94 -0.13
C HIS A 351 35.78 -17.03 -0.47
N TRP A 352 36.62 -16.84 -1.50
CA TRP A 352 37.52 -17.88 -1.99
C TRP A 352 38.47 -18.45 -0.93
N THR A 353 38.96 -17.61 -0.01
CA THR A 353 39.93 -18.02 1.02
C THR A 353 39.35 -19.10 1.95
N SER A 354 38.07 -19.02 2.31
CA SER A 354 37.36 -20.04 3.09
C SER A 354 36.83 -21.16 2.19
N HIS A 355 36.22 -20.80 1.05
CA HIS A 355 35.58 -21.74 0.13
C HIS A 355 36.54 -22.77 -0.46
N LYS A 356 37.77 -22.38 -0.80
CA LYS A 356 38.74 -23.25 -1.51
C LYS A 356 39.02 -24.58 -0.81
N LYS A 357 38.85 -24.64 0.52
CA LYS A 357 39.03 -25.86 1.32
C LYS A 357 37.91 -26.86 1.08
N GLN A 358 36.67 -26.38 0.96
CA GLN A 358 35.48 -27.18 0.70
C GLN A 358 35.31 -27.49 -0.80
N CYS A 359 35.70 -26.53 -1.65
CA CYS A 359 35.54 -26.60 -3.10
C CYS A 359 36.32 -27.75 -3.76
N LYS A 360 37.44 -28.20 -3.16
CA LYS A 360 38.29 -29.29 -3.68
C LYS A 360 37.80 -30.69 -3.29
N ALA A 361 36.94 -30.81 -2.28
CA ALA A 361 36.51 -32.12 -1.79
C ALA A 361 35.53 -32.81 -2.76
N GLU A 362 34.80 -32.04 -3.57
CA GLU A 362 33.66 -32.55 -4.35
C GLU A 362 33.99 -32.92 -5.81
N THR A 363 35.23 -32.71 -6.27
CA THR A 363 35.63 -33.03 -7.64
C THR A 363 36.52 -34.28 -7.71
N SER A 364 36.46 -35.15 -6.70
CA SER A 364 37.31 -36.35 -6.59
C SER A 364 36.58 -37.66 -6.90
N ASP A 365 35.32 -37.58 -7.35
CA ASP A 365 34.55 -38.67 -7.94
C ASP A 365 34.50 -38.47 -9.47
#